data_AF-A0A387HDA9-F1
#
_entry.id   AF-A0A387HDA9-F1
#
_cell.length_a   1.000
_cell.length_b   1.000
_cell.length_c   1.000
_cell.angle_alpha   90.00
_cell.angle_beta   90.00
_cell.angle_gamma   90.00
#
_symmetry.space_group_name_H-M   'P 1'
#
loop_
_entity.id
_entity.type
_entity.pdbx_description
1 polymer ?
#
loop_
_entity_poly.entity_id
_entity_poly.type
_entity_poly.pdbx_seq_one_letter_code
_entity_poly.pdbx_strand_id
1 'polypeptide(L)'
;MGQIAGWIASDAGQHSEAEQFYRLGLSAARQAEDHTLAGNLAGSLAYQLSNTGREVEGIQLARAALDAAGTDAPAKARALYLDRVAWAHTKAGEFQPAIRALGEAGEALSQDRKGSEAPAYLYWVDSGELQVMEARVYTELRRPLRAVPLLRDVLSWYDATHTRELALYLSWLAVALSDANEPEEAVTVAERVMSLSADVASERTAERVRIVLARLEEFHDIPDVRALLDGAA
;
A
#
# COMPACT_ATOMS: atom_id res chain seq x y z
N MET A 1 17.45 14.42 -2.72
CA MET A 1 16.50 15.49 -2.29
C MET A 1 15.10 15.30 -2.86
N GLY A 2 14.91 15.15 -4.19
CA GLY A 2 13.56 14.99 -4.78
C GLY A 2 12.72 13.82 -4.26
N GLN A 3 13.35 12.69 -3.87
CA GLN A 3 12.64 11.54 -3.27
C GLN A 3 12.02 11.90 -1.91
N ILE A 4 12.81 12.43 -0.99
CA ILE A 4 12.36 12.76 0.37
C ILE A 4 11.39 13.95 0.33
N ALA A 5 11.67 14.97 -0.48
CA ALA A 5 10.77 16.12 -0.66
C ALA A 5 9.43 15.72 -1.31
N GLY A 6 9.47 14.83 -2.32
CA GLY A 6 8.26 14.30 -2.96
C GLY A 6 7.42 13.43 -2.01
N TRP A 7 8.07 12.61 -1.18
CA TRP A 7 7.38 11.79 -0.20
C TRP A 7 6.75 12.64 0.91
N ILE A 8 7.49 13.61 1.46
CA ILE A 8 6.98 14.55 2.47
C ILE A 8 5.81 15.38 1.92
N ALA A 9 5.94 15.94 0.71
CA ALA A 9 4.87 16.73 0.10
C ALA A 9 3.63 15.87 -0.22
N SER A 10 3.82 14.60 -0.64
CA SER A 10 2.72 13.67 -0.85
C SER A 10 2.00 13.33 0.45
N ASP A 11 2.75 13.09 1.53
CA ASP A 11 2.20 12.83 2.87
C ASP A 11 1.49 14.07 3.45
N ALA A 12 1.92 15.29 3.06
CA ALA A 12 1.26 16.55 3.40
C ALA A 12 0.06 16.90 2.49
N GLY A 13 -0.32 16.04 1.53
CA GLY A 13 -1.41 16.28 0.59
C GLY A 13 -1.10 17.32 -0.50
N GLN A 14 0.14 17.79 -0.60
CA GLN A 14 0.62 18.76 -1.59
C GLN A 14 0.99 18.06 -2.91
N HIS A 15 0.03 17.35 -3.51
CA HIS A 15 0.26 16.44 -4.63
C HIS A 15 0.91 17.11 -5.85
N SER A 16 0.53 18.35 -6.17
CA SER A 16 1.14 19.08 -7.29
C SER A 16 2.61 19.41 -7.07
N GLU A 17 2.98 19.76 -5.84
CA GLU A 17 4.36 20.07 -5.46
C GLU A 17 5.21 18.78 -5.41
N ALA A 18 4.64 17.71 -4.85
CA ALA A 18 5.25 16.37 -4.86
C ALA A 18 5.54 15.89 -6.29
N GLU A 19 4.59 16.06 -7.21
CA GLU A 19 4.75 15.70 -8.62
C GLU A 19 5.91 16.48 -9.30
N GLN A 20 6.07 17.77 -8.98
CA GLN A 20 7.20 18.56 -9.47
C GLN A 20 8.54 18.02 -8.93
N PHE A 21 8.61 17.70 -7.63
CA PHE A 21 9.82 17.14 -7.04
C PHE A 21 10.19 15.77 -7.61
N TYR A 22 9.21 14.89 -7.82
CA TYR A 22 9.45 13.60 -8.45
C TYR A 22 9.95 13.75 -9.88
N ARG A 23 9.36 14.63 -10.68
CA ARG A 23 9.81 14.89 -12.06
C ARG A 23 11.22 15.47 -12.13
N LEU A 24 11.53 16.44 -11.26
CA LEU A 24 12.87 17.03 -11.20
C LEU A 24 13.91 15.98 -10.80
N GLY A 25 13.62 15.19 -9.76
CA GLY A 25 14.48 14.10 -9.34
C GLY A 25 14.67 13.05 -10.44
N LEU A 26 13.59 12.69 -11.14
CA LEU A 26 13.64 11.71 -12.23
C LEU A 26 14.52 12.20 -13.38
N SER A 27 14.43 13.49 -13.73
CA SER A 27 15.32 14.09 -14.74
C SER A 27 16.77 14.04 -14.30
N ALA A 28 17.07 14.38 -13.05
CA ALA A 28 18.43 14.34 -12.51
C ALA A 28 18.99 12.90 -12.45
N ALA A 29 18.20 11.92 -12.01
CA ALA A 29 18.61 10.52 -11.95
C ALA A 29 18.92 9.97 -13.35
N ARG A 30 18.11 10.34 -14.35
CA ARG A 30 18.37 9.99 -15.76
C ARG A 30 19.65 10.63 -16.30
N GLN A 31 19.92 11.90 -15.97
CA GLN A 31 21.15 12.58 -16.36
C GLN A 31 22.39 11.95 -15.71
N ALA A 32 22.24 11.38 -14.52
CA ALA A 32 23.29 10.65 -13.82
C ALA A 32 23.38 9.16 -14.20
N GLU A 33 22.56 8.69 -15.15
CA GLU A 33 22.46 7.29 -15.58
C GLU A 33 22.14 6.32 -14.42
N ASP A 34 21.54 6.82 -13.33
CA ASP A 34 21.07 6.01 -12.21
C ASP A 34 19.65 5.50 -12.49
N HIS A 35 19.59 4.42 -13.26
CA HIS A 35 18.34 3.78 -13.67
C HIS A 35 17.52 3.26 -12.49
N THR A 36 18.18 2.84 -11.41
CA THR A 36 17.50 2.33 -10.20
C THR A 36 16.83 3.49 -9.44
N LEU A 37 17.53 4.61 -9.23
CA LEU A 37 16.91 5.77 -8.61
C LEU A 37 15.80 6.37 -9.50
N ALA A 38 16.01 6.40 -10.82
CA ALA A 38 14.99 6.83 -11.77
C ALA A 38 13.72 5.96 -11.68
N GLY A 39 13.87 4.64 -11.62
CA GLY A 39 12.75 3.70 -11.41
C GLY A 39 12.00 3.96 -10.11
N ASN A 40 12.72 4.22 -9.01
CA ASN A 40 12.11 4.51 -7.71
C ASN A 40 11.30 5.82 -7.70
N LEU A 41 11.83 6.88 -8.32
CA LEU A 41 11.14 8.16 -8.42
C LEU A 41 9.91 8.09 -9.33
N ALA A 42 10.03 7.41 -10.47
CA ALA A 42 8.91 7.17 -11.37
C ALA A 42 7.83 6.29 -10.70
N GLY A 43 8.22 5.22 -9.99
CA GLY A 43 7.30 4.37 -9.23
C GLY A 43 6.59 5.12 -8.09
N SER A 44 7.29 6.03 -7.41
CA SER A 44 6.68 6.88 -6.37
C SER A 44 5.66 7.86 -6.95
N LEU A 45 5.97 8.48 -8.10
CA LEU A 45 5.01 9.31 -8.82
C LEU A 45 3.81 8.48 -9.32
N ALA A 46 4.05 7.30 -9.88
CA ALA A 46 2.99 6.39 -10.31
C ALA A 46 2.05 6.01 -9.16
N TYR A 47 2.62 5.76 -7.98
CA TYR A 47 1.86 5.50 -6.76
C TYR A 47 0.97 6.69 -6.40
N GLN A 48 1.49 7.92 -6.43
CA GLN A 48 0.69 9.11 -6.18
C GLN A 48 -0.46 9.22 -7.20
N LEU A 49 -0.17 9.15 -8.50
CA LEU A 49 -1.17 9.26 -9.57
C LEU A 49 -2.31 8.24 -9.41
N SER A 50 -1.96 7.00 -9.03
CA SER A 50 -2.92 5.92 -8.80
C SER A 50 -3.85 6.20 -7.60
N ASN A 51 -3.43 7.00 -6.63
CA ASN A 51 -4.23 7.35 -5.46
C ASN A 51 -5.02 8.66 -5.64
N THR A 52 -4.75 9.43 -6.70
CA THR A 52 -5.35 10.77 -6.92
C THR A 52 -6.22 10.83 -8.19
N GLY A 53 -6.85 9.72 -8.58
CA GLY A 53 -7.80 9.69 -9.71
C GLY A 53 -7.17 9.69 -11.11
N ARG A 54 -5.86 9.37 -11.21
CA ARG A 54 -5.11 9.31 -12.48
C ARG A 54 -4.55 7.90 -12.70
N GLU A 55 -5.39 6.90 -12.51
CA GLU A 55 -5.01 5.48 -12.47
C GLU A 55 -4.37 5.00 -13.78
N VAL A 56 -4.93 5.40 -14.93
CA VAL A 56 -4.38 5.03 -16.25
C VAL A 56 -2.96 5.56 -16.43
N GLU A 57 -2.70 6.81 -16.03
CA GLU A 57 -1.36 7.40 -16.08
C GLU A 57 -0.41 6.73 -15.06
N GLY A 58 -0.94 6.38 -13.88
CA GLY A 58 -0.23 5.59 -12.87
C GLY A 58 0.25 4.24 -13.43
N ILE A 59 -0.62 3.49 -14.11
CA ILE A 59 -0.27 2.21 -14.73
C ILE A 59 0.83 2.40 -15.78
N GLN A 60 0.65 3.37 -16.68
CA GLN A 60 1.63 3.63 -17.75
C GLN A 60 3.00 3.98 -17.17
N LEU A 61 3.05 4.83 -16.14
CA LEU A 61 4.30 5.26 -15.52
C LEU A 61 4.95 4.14 -14.69
N ALA A 62 4.18 3.35 -13.94
CA ALA A 62 4.71 2.22 -13.17
C ALA A 62 5.36 1.16 -14.08
N ARG A 63 4.69 0.82 -15.20
CA ARG A 63 5.22 -0.12 -16.19
C ARG A 63 6.47 0.43 -16.86
N ALA A 64 6.45 1.70 -17.29
CA ALA A 64 7.61 2.34 -17.88
C ALA A 64 8.80 2.40 -16.90
N ALA A 65 8.56 2.58 -15.59
CA ALA A 65 9.59 2.56 -14.57
C ALA A 65 10.22 1.16 -14.43
N LEU A 66 9.40 0.11 -14.41
CA LEU A 66 9.85 -1.28 -14.38
C LEU A 66 10.67 -1.65 -15.63
N ASP A 67 10.17 -1.28 -16.81
CA ASP A 67 10.83 -1.56 -18.09
C ASP A 67 12.19 -0.84 -18.18
N ALA A 68 12.24 0.44 -17.76
CA ALA A 68 13.46 1.25 -17.80
C ALA A 68 14.51 0.81 -16.77
N ALA A 69 14.11 0.20 -15.66
CA ALA A 69 15.04 -0.37 -14.69
C ALA A 69 15.76 -1.63 -15.24
N GLY A 70 15.13 -2.33 -16.18
CA GLY A 70 15.71 -3.49 -16.85
C GLY A 70 15.90 -4.70 -15.93
N THR A 71 16.63 -5.70 -16.43
CA THR A 71 16.93 -6.94 -15.69
C THR A 71 18.10 -6.81 -14.73
N ASP A 72 18.90 -5.75 -14.87
CA ASP A 72 20.10 -5.52 -14.06
C ASP A 72 19.82 -4.77 -12.76
N ALA A 73 18.58 -4.28 -12.59
CA ALA A 73 18.15 -3.65 -11.35
C ALA A 73 18.25 -4.64 -10.18
N PRO A 74 18.66 -4.19 -8.98
CA PRO A 74 18.68 -5.03 -7.78
C PRO A 74 17.33 -5.72 -7.55
N ALA A 75 17.35 -6.97 -7.10
CA ALA A 75 16.16 -7.79 -6.86
C ALA A 75 15.07 -7.05 -6.05
N LYS A 76 15.47 -6.38 -4.96
CA LYS A 76 14.58 -5.56 -4.12
C LYS A 76 13.96 -4.37 -4.86
N ALA A 77 14.73 -3.72 -5.75
CA ALA A 77 14.25 -2.60 -6.53
C ALA A 77 13.18 -3.09 -7.53
N ARG A 78 13.46 -4.19 -8.23
CA ARG A 78 12.54 -4.82 -9.17
C ARG A 78 11.25 -5.27 -8.48
N ALA A 79 11.34 -5.90 -7.32
CA ALA A 79 10.18 -6.28 -6.51
C ALA A 79 9.32 -5.07 -6.14
N LEU A 80 9.95 -3.96 -5.70
CA LEU A 80 9.23 -2.72 -5.38
C LEU A 80 8.53 -2.13 -6.62
N TYR A 81 9.15 -2.14 -7.79
CA TYR A 81 8.51 -1.60 -9.00
C TYR A 81 7.33 -2.46 -9.46
N LEU A 82 7.45 -3.78 -9.33
CA LEU A 82 6.35 -4.71 -9.59
C LEU A 82 5.20 -4.51 -8.60
N ASP A 83 5.47 -4.24 -7.32
CA ASP A 83 4.44 -3.78 -6.38
C ASP A 83 3.76 -2.50 -6.87
N ARG A 84 4.51 -1.49 -7.35
CA ARG A 84 3.88 -0.26 -7.87
C ARG A 84 2.98 -0.54 -9.07
N VAL A 85 3.36 -1.48 -9.94
CA VAL A 85 2.51 -1.96 -11.04
C VAL A 85 1.25 -2.65 -10.50
N ALA A 86 1.40 -3.54 -9.51
CA ALA A 86 0.28 -4.22 -8.88
C ALA A 86 -0.71 -3.24 -8.25
N TRP A 87 -0.21 -2.23 -7.53
CA TRP A 87 -1.01 -1.19 -6.91
C TRP A 87 -1.76 -0.34 -7.93
N ALA A 88 -1.08 0.09 -9.01
CA ALA A 88 -1.70 0.88 -10.06
C ALA A 88 -2.87 0.12 -10.72
N HIS A 89 -2.67 -1.16 -11.04
CA HIS A 89 -3.74 -2.03 -11.54
C HIS A 89 -4.86 -2.24 -10.51
N THR A 90 -4.52 -2.34 -9.23
CA THR A 90 -5.49 -2.44 -8.13
C THR A 90 -6.41 -1.22 -8.08
N LYS A 91 -5.84 -0.01 -8.17
CA LYS A 91 -6.63 1.22 -8.18
C LYS A 91 -7.51 1.37 -9.41
N ALA A 92 -7.09 0.82 -10.55
CA ALA A 92 -7.92 0.72 -11.76
C ALA A 92 -8.96 -0.41 -11.72
N GLY A 93 -9.02 -1.23 -10.65
CA GLY A 93 -9.93 -2.38 -10.55
C GLY A 93 -9.52 -3.60 -11.38
N GLU A 94 -8.28 -3.63 -11.89
CA GLU A 94 -7.79 -4.68 -12.79
C GLU A 94 -7.17 -5.84 -12.01
N PHE A 95 -8.01 -6.82 -11.64
CA PHE A 95 -7.60 -7.94 -10.79
C PHE A 95 -6.47 -8.80 -11.37
N GLN A 96 -6.61 -9.30 -12.60
CA GLN A 96 -5.64 -10.26 -13.17
C GLN A 96 -4.24 -9.66 -13.35
N PRO A 97 -4.08 -8.44 -13.92
CA PRO A 97 -2.78 -7.78 -13.97
C PRO A 97 -2.17 -7.51 -12.59
N ALA A 98 -2.98 -7.11 -11.61
CA ALA A 98 -2.50 -6.85 -10.26
C ALA A 98 -1.89 -8.09 -9.61
N ILE A 99 -2.59 -9.23 -9.64
CA ILE A 99 -2.09 -10.48 -9.03
C ILE A 99 -0.88 -11.04 -9.78
N ARG A 100 -0.83 -10.88 -11.10
CA ARG A 100 0.37 -11.25 -11.88
C ARG A 100 1.59 -10.48 -11.42
N ALA A 101 1.47 -9.15 -11.29
CA ALA A 101 2.56 -8.30 -10.85
C ALA A 101 3.03 -8.63 -9.42
N LEU A 102 2.12 -8.98 -8.51
CA LEU A 102 2.50 -9.47 -7.17
C LEU A 102 3.29 -10.78 -7.21
N GLY A 103 2.86 -11.74 -8.03
CA GLY A 103 3.59 -13.00 -8.22
C GLY A 103 5.00 -12.76 -8.74
N GLU A 104 5.13 -11.92 -9.78
CA GLU A 104 6.43 -11.51 -10.33
C GLU A 104 7.27 -10.74 -9.29
N ALA A 105 6.67 -9.93 -8.41
CA ALA A 105 7.38 -9.24 -7.34
C ALA A 105 7.99 -10.23 -6.33
N GLY A 106 7.24 -11.27 -5.97
CA GLY A 106 7.71 -12.34 -5.09
C GLY A 106 8.84 -13.14 -5.72
N GLU A 107 8.72 -13.47 -7.01
CA GLU A 107 9.79 -14.13 -7.76
C GLU A 107 11.05 -13.25 -7.82
N ALA A 108 10.91 -11.95 -8.12
CA ALA A 108 12.03 -11.02 -8.15
C ALA A 108 12.73 -10.93 -6.80
N LEU A 109 11.98 -10.80 -5.71
CA LEU A 109 12.52 -10.74 -4.36
C LEU A 109 13.22 -12.04 -3.95
N SER A 110 12.74 -13.19 -4.41
CA SER A 110 13.39 -14.50 -4.13
C SER A 110 14.80 -14.61 -4.73
N GLN A 111 15.13 -13.77 -5.71
CA GLN A 111 16.47 -13.68 -6.31
C GLN A 111 17.41 -12.77 -5.52
N ASP A 112 16.96 -12.12 -4.44
CA ASP A 112 17.83 -11.32 -3.58
C ASP A 112 18.85 -12.22 -2.86
N ARG A 113 20.13 -12.03 -3.16
CA ARG A 113 21.22 -12.83 -2.59
C ARG A 113 21.96 -12.03 -1.54
N LYS A 114 22.35 -12.70 -0.46
CA LYS A 114 23.18 -12.12 0.59
C LYS A 114 24.50 -11.59 -0.02
N GLY A 115 24.73 -10.28 0.11
CA GLY A 115 25.89 -9.59 -0.46
C GLY A 115 25.63 -8.86 -1.79
N SER A 116 24.42 -8.90 -2.32
CA SER A 116 24.03 -8.04 -3.45
C SER A 116 23.96 -6.59 -2.98
N GLU A 117 24.61 -5.67 -3.70
CA GLU A 117 24.49 -4.24 -3.42
C GLU A 117 23.09 -3.77 -3.84
N ALA A 118 22.34 -3.24 -2.88
CA ALA A 118 21.07 -2.55 -3.11
C ALA A 118 21.18 -1.15 -2.50
N PRO A 119 20.58 -0.12 -3.13
CA PRO A 119 20.49 1.20 -2.52
C PRO A 119 19.92 1.14 -1.10
N ALA A 120 20.54 1.90 -0.18
CA ALA A 120 20.19 1.85 1.24
C ALA A 120 18.70 2.13 1.52
N TYR A 121 18.03 2.92 0.67
CA TYR A 121 16.59 3.19 0.82
C TYR A 121 15.69 1.97 0.62
N LEU A 122 16.21 0.83 0.14
CA LEU A 122 15.48 -0.44 -0.05
C LEU A 122 15.58 -1.38 1.15
N TYR A 123 16.16 -0.94 2.28
CA TYR A 123 16.38 -1.81 3.45
C TYR A 123 15.10 -2.47 3.98
N TRP A 124 13.96 -1.78 3.85
CA TRP A 124 12.64 -2.20 4.32
C TRP A 124 11.92 -3.15 3.35
N VAL A 125 12.43 -3.33 2.12
CA VAL A 125 11.83 -4.25 1.15
C VAL A 125 12.28 -5.67 1.49
N ASP A 126 11.35 -6.45 2.03
CA ASP A 126 11.54 -7.87 2.36
C ASP A 126 10.25 -8.68 2.13
N SER A 127 10.29 -9.97 2.46
CA SER A 127 9.16 -10.87 2.24
C SER A 127 7.95 -10.53 3.11
N GLY A 128 8.18 -10.02 4.32
CA GLY A 128 7.11 -9.63 5.23
C GLY A 128 6.38 -8.40 4.70
N GLU A 129 7.11 -7.39 4.23
CA GLU A 129 6.52 -6.22 3.62
C GLU A 129 5.77 -6.57 2.33
N LEU A 130 6.31 -7.45 1.48
CA LEU A 130 5.60 -7.86 0.27
C LEU A 130 4.29 -8.59 0.59
N GLN A 131 4.24 -9.36 1.68
CA GLN A 131 3.01 -10.00 2.16
C GLN A 131 1.98 -8.97 2.65
N VAL A 132 2.42 -7.91 3.33
CA VAL A 132 1.56 -6.76 3.69
C VAL A 132 0.96 -6.11 2.43
N MET A 133 1.78 -5.90 1.40
CA MET A 133 1.35 -5.30 0.14
C MET A 133 0.35 -6.19 -0.61
N GLU A 134 0.59 -7.49 -0.65
CA GLU A 134 -0.33 -8.49 -1.23
C GLU A 134 -1.68 -8.49 -0.49
N ALA A 135 -1.66 -8.51 0.84
CA ALA A 135 -2.85 -8.44 1.66
C ALA A 135 -3.70 -7.18 1.38
N ARG A 136 -3.03 -6.04 1.22
CA ARG A 136 -3.66 -4.78 0.84
C ARG A 136 -4.32 -4.86 -0.54
N VAL A 137 -3.63 -5.42 -1.54
CA VAL A 137 -4.17 -5.58 -2.90
C VAL A 137 -5.43 -6.44 -2.89
N TYR A 138 -5.42 -7.58 -2.18
CA TYR A 138 -6.61 -8.42 -2.08
C TYR A 138 -7.77 -7.74 -1.34
N THR A 139 -7.47 -6.91 -0.33
CA THR A 139 -8.50 -6.14 0.38
C THR A 139 -9.17 -5.12 -0.55
N GLU A 140 -8.39 -4.30 -1.26
CA GLU A 140 -8.91 -3.26 -2.15
C GLU A 140 -9.67 -3.84 -3.36
N LEU A 141 -9.28 -5.03 -3.82
CA LEU A 141 -9.98 -5.75 -4.89
C LEU A 141 -11.18 -6.58 -4.40
N ARG A 142 -11.58 -6.46 -3.12
CA ARG A 142 -12.68 -7.20 -2.50
C ARG A 142 -12.54 -8.71 -2.71
N ARG A 143 -11.40 -9.27 -2.29
CA ARG A 143 -11.08 -10.71 -2.29
C ARG A 143 -10.91 -11.22 -0.86
N PRO A 144 -11.99 -11.22 -0.06
CA PRO A 144 -11.94 -11.47 1.37
C PRO A 144 -11.31 -12.82 1.74
N LEU A 145 -11.63 -13.88 0.97
CA LEU A 145 -11.11 -15.24 1.21
C LEU A 145 -9.58 -15.37 1.04
N ARG A 146 -8.94 -14.39 0.39
CA ARG A 146 -7.47 -14.29 0.31
C ARG A 146 -6.93 -13.26 1.29
N ALA A 147 -7.59 -12.11 1.42
CA ALA A 147 -7.17 -11.01 2.28
C ALA A 147 -7.14 -11.39 3.77
N VAL A 148 -8.24 -11.95 4.30
CA VAL A 148 -8.38 -12.26 5.73
C VAL A 148 -7.27 -13.17 6.28
N PRO A 149 -6.99 -14.35 5.70
CA PRO A 149 -5.93 -15.21 6.22
C PRO A 149 -4.54 -14.58 6.12
N LEU A 150 -4.25 -13.83 5.04
CA LEU A 150 -2.98 -13.11 4.90
C LEU A 150 -2.81 -12.01 5.95
N LEU A 151 -3.87 -11.22 6.21
CA LEU A 151 -3.84 -10.17 7.23
C LEU A 151 -3.70 -10.74 8.63
N ARG A 152 -4.36 -11.86 8.94
CA ARG A 152 -4.20 -12.56 10.22
C ARG A 152 -2.77 -13.04 10.42
N ASP A 153 -2.15 -13.58 9.37
CA ASP A 153 -0.76 -14.00 9.43
C ASP A 153 0.18 -12.81 9.66
N VAL A 154 0.05 -11.73 8.87
CA VAL A 154 0.78 -10.47 9.04
C VAL A 154 0.67 -9.96 10.48
N LEU A 155 -0.55 -9.87 11.01
CA LEU A 155 -0.81 -9.37 12.36
C LEU A 155 -0.30 -10.29 13.48
N SER A 156 0.01 -11.56 13.19
CA SER A 156 0.49 -12.52 14.20
C SER A 156 1.96 -12.30 14.60
N TRP A 157 2.75 -11.73 13.69
CA TRP A 157 4.18 -11.46 13.89
C TRP A 157 4.51 -9.95 13.91
N TYR A 158 3.55 -9.08 13.62
CA TYR A 158 3.76 -7.64 13.62
C TYR A 158 3.89 -7.08 15.04
N ASP A 159 4.89 -6.21 15.26
CA ASP A 159 5.16 -5.64 16.57
C ASP A 159 4.13 -4.57 16.95
N ALA A 160 3.42 -4.80 18.05
CA ALA A 160 2.40 -3.89 18.58
C ALA A 160 2.93 -2.53 19.06
N THR A 161 4.26 -2.34 19.15
CA THR A 161 4.86 -1.03 19.42
C THR A 161 4.66 -0.03 18.28
N HIS A 162 4.37 -0.50 17.05
CA HIS A 162 4.09 0.32 15.87
C HIS A 162 2.58 0.58 15.74
N THR A 163 2.06 1.41 16.64
CA THR A 163 0.61 1.62 16.85
C THR A 163 -0.11 2.12 15.59
N ARG A 164 0.57 2.93 14.76
CA ARG A 164 0.00 3.53 13.54
C ARG A 164 -0.14 2.50 12.42
N GLU A 165 0.91 1.73 12.16
CA GLU A 165 0.93 0.67 11.15
C GLU A 165 -0.01 -0.46 11.55
N LEU A 166 -0.05 -0.82 12.84
CA LEU A 166 -1.01 -1.79 13.35
C LEU A 166 -2.46 -1.35 13.10
N ALA A 167 -2.81 -0.09 13.38
CA ALA A 167 -4.14 0.46 13.10
C ALA A 167 -4.47 0.40 11.59
N LEU A 168 -3.49 0.65 10.72
CA LEU A 168 -3.65 0.53 9.27
C LEU A 168 -3.98 -0.91 8.86
N TYR A 169 -3.22 -1.89 9.33
CA TYR A 169 -3.42 -3.30 8.94
C TYR A 169 -4.72 -3.88 9.50
N LEU A 170 -5.07 -3.54 10.75
CA LEU A 170 -6.36 -3.89 11.33
C LEU A 170 -7.51 -3.25 10.55
N SER A 171 -7.35 -2.03 10.03
CA SER A 171 -8.39 -1.41 9.21
C SER A 171 -8.62 -2.16 7.90
N TRP A 172 -7.59 -2.77 7.31
CA TRP A 172 -7.74 -3.66 6.15
C TRP A 172 -8.43 -4.96 6.55
N LEU A 173 -8.12 -5.50 7.73
CA LEU A 173 -8.76 -6.72 8.22
C LEU A 173 -10.25 -6.50 8.48
N ALA A 174 -10.63 -5.39 9.12
CA ALA A 174 -12.03 -5.05 9.33
C ALA A 174 -12.79 -4.95 8.00
N VAL A 175 -12.24 -4.23 7.00
CA VAL A 175 -12.85 -4.16 5.67
C VAL A 175 -12.97 -5.53 5.01
N ALA A 176 -11.90 -6.35 5.08
CA ALA A 176 -11.91 -7.69 4.49
C ALA A 176 -12.90 -8.64 5.18
N LEU A 177 -13.10 -8.52 6.49
CA LEU A 177 -14.12 -9.27 7.25
C LEU A 177 -15.53 -8.82 6.87
N SER A 178 -15.77 -7.51 6.75
CA SER A 178 -17.04 -6.99 6.22
C SER A 178 -17.33 -7.54 4.81
N ASP A 179 -16.33 -7.56 3.94
CA ASP A 179 -16.43 -8.17 2.60
C ASP A 179 -16.66 -9.68 2.63
N ALA A 180 -16.16 -10.36 3.67
CA ALA A 180 -16.38 -11.78 3.90
C ALA A 180 -17.79 -12.09 4.43
N ASN A 181 -18.61 -11.06 4.70
CA ASN A 181 -19.89 -11.19 5.38
C ASN A 181 -19.74 -11.74 6.82
N GLU A 182 -18.68 -11.31 7.51
CA GLU A 182 -18.38 -11.59 8.94
C GLU A 182 -18.41 -10.27 9.76
N PRO A 183 -19.56 -9.57 9.82
CA PRO A 183 -19.65 -8.21 10.36
C PRO A 183 -19.41 -8.12 11.87
N GLU A 184 -19.75 -9.14 12.66
CA GLU A 184 -19.52 -9.16 14.11
C GLU A 184 -18.02 -9.19 14.44
N GLU A 185 -17.25 -10.00 13.71
CA GLU A 185 -15.79 -10.00 13.84
C GLU A 185 -15.20 -8.67 13.34
N ALA A 186 -15.74 -8.13 12.24
CA ALA A 186 -15.33 -6.84 11.71
C ALA A 186 -15.53 -5.69 12.73
N VAL A 187 -16.63 -5.71 13.49
CA VAL A 187 -16.88 -4.75 14.59
C VAL A 187 -15.79 -4.85 15.66
N THR A 188 -15.46 -6.07 16.11
CA THR A 188 -14.41 -6.28 17.12
C THR A 188 -13.06 -5.71 16.66
N VAL A 189 -12.72 -5.92 15.39
CA VAL A 189 -11.49 -5.36 14.80
C VAL A 189 -11.60 -3.83 14.64
N ALA A 190 -12.75 -3.31 14.24
CA ALA A 190 -12.99 -1.87 14.08
C ALA A 190 -12.85 -1.10 15.40
N GLU A 191 -13.38 -1.62 16.51
CA GLU A 191 -13.19 -1.06 17.85
C GLU A 191 -11.70 -0.93 18.19
N ARG A 192 -10.91 -1.96 17.85
CA ARG A 192 -9.46 -1.93 18.05
C ARG A 192 -8.78 -0.86 17.19
N VAL A 193 -9.20 -0.70 15.93
CA VAL A 193 -8.70 0.37 15.04
C VAL A 193 -9.01 1.74 15.63
N MET A 194 -10.23 1.97 16.12
CA MET A 194 -10.66 3.23 16.72
C MET A 194 -9.86 3.55 18.00
N SER A 195 -9.69 2.57 18.89
CA SER A 195 -8.89 2.72 20.11
C SER A 195 -7.44 3.12 19.80
N LEU A 196 -6.78 2.42 18.86
CA LEU A 196 -5.40 2.73 18.47
C LEU A 196 -5.29 4.09 17.76
N SER A 197 -6.32 4.49 17.02
CA SER A 197 -6.35 5.76 16.29
C SER A 197 -6.58 6.95 17.22
N ALA A 198 -7.30 6.77 18.33
CA ALA A 198 -7.50 7.82 19.34
C ALA A 198 -6.17 8.23 20.02
N ASP A 199 -5.26 7.27 20.22
CA ASP A 199 -3.95 7.50 20.82
C ASP A 199 -2.94 8.13 19.84
N VAL A 200 -3.22 8.08 18.53
CA VAL A 200 -2.31 8.54 17.46
C VAL A 200 -3.04 9.59 16.61
N ALA A 201 -2.88 10.86 16.95
CA ALA A 201 -3.38 11.98 16.13
C ALA A 201 -2.75 11.98 14.73
N SER A 202 -3.45 11.38 13.75
CA SER A 202 -2.99 11.24 12.36
C SER A 202 -4.19 11.24 11.42
N GLU A 203 -4.18 12.13 10.43
CA GLU A 203 -5.24 12.18 9.40
C GLU A 203 -5.37 10.84 8.66
N ARG A 204 -4.25 10.14 8.48
CA ARG A 204 -4.24 8.83 7.81
C ARG A 204 -5.00 7.77 8.60
N THR A 205 -4.88 7.72 9.93
CA THR A 205 -5.63 6.75 10.75
C THR A 205 -7.11 7.14 10.86
N ALA A 206 -7.40 8.45 10.94
CA ALA A 206 -8.77 8.96 10.90
C ALA A 206 -9.51 8.59 9.59
N GLU A 207 -8.85 8.75 8.44
CA GLU A 207 -9.38 8.30 7.13
C GLU A 207 -9.66 6.79 7.15
N ARG A 208 -8.77 5.98 7.71
CA ARG A 208 -8.98 4.53 7.80
C ARG A 208 -10.18 4.18 8.67
N VAL A 209 -10.40 4.86 9.79
CA VAL A 209 -11.61 4.69 10.61
C VAL A 209 -12.86 5.03 9.79
N ARG A 210 -12.88 6.16 9.07
CA ARG A 210 -14.00 6.54 8.20
C ARG A 210 -14.31 5.48 7.14
N ILE A 211 -13.28 4.89 6.51
CA ILE A 211 -13.45 3.80 5.53
C ILE A 211 -14.05 2.55 6.16
N VAL A 212 -13.60 2.15 7.35
CA VAL A 212 -14.12 0.96 8.04
C VAL A 212 -15.59 1.16 8.41
N LEU A 213 -15.94 2.30 9.02
CA LEU A 213 -17.32 2.61 9.41
C LEU A 213 -18.24 2.67 8.19
N ALA A 214 -17.82 3.33 7.11
CA ALA A 214 -18.58 3.38 5.86
C ALA A 214 -18.81 1.99 5.25
N ARG A 215 -17.88 1.04 5.43
CA ARG A 215 -18.07 -0.33 4.96
C ARG A 215 -19.06 -1.11 5.84
N LEU A 216 -19.02 -0.88 7.14
CA LEU A 216 -19.93 -1.50 8.10
C LEU A 216 -21.37 -0.98 8.00
N GLU A 217 -21.58 0.21 7.42
CA GLU A 217 -22.92 0.77 7.16
C GLU A 217 -23.83 -0.18 6.36
N GLU A 218 -23.26 -1.02 5.47
CA GLU A 218 -24.03 -2.05 4.74
C GLU A 218 -24.69 -3.11 5.66
N PHE A 219 -24.27 -3.17 6.93
CA PHE A 219 -24.71 -4.10 7.95
C PHE A 219 -25.42 -3.40 9.13
N HIS A 220 -25.94 -2.18 8.97
CA HIS A 220 -26.58 -1.38 10.06
C HIS A 220 -27.74 -2.09 10.79
N ASP A 221 -28.32 -3.13 10.18
CA ASP A 221 -29.39 -3.93 10.77
C ASP A 221 -28.89 -4.87 11.88
N ILE A 222 -27.58 -5.14 11.92
CA ILE A 222 -26.95 -5.98 12.94
C ILE A 222 -26.73 -5.14 14.22
N PRO A 223 -27.19 -5.62 15.40
CA PRO A 223 -27.13 -4.84 16.65
C PRO A 223 -25.74 -4.32 17.00
N ASP A 224 -24.71 -5.17 16.91
CA ASP A 224 -23.33 -4.80 17.26
C ASP A 224 -22.76 -3.74 16.33
N VAL A 225 -23.08 -3.83 15.03
CA VAL A 225 -22.70 -2.84 14.02
C VAL A 225 -23.37 -1.50 14.30
N ARG A 226 -24.68 -1.50 14.57
CA ARG A 226 -25.43 -0.29 14.90
C ARG A 226 -24.87 0.39 16.14
N ALA A 227 -24.59 -0.38 17.20
CA ALA A 227 -24.04 0.15 18.44
C ALA A 227 -22.67 0.82 18.21
N LEU A 228 -21.81 0.23 17.38
CA LEU A 228 -20.53 0.82 16.99
C LEU A 228 -20.72 2.14 16.22
N LEU A 229 -21.60 2.16 15.21
CA LEU A 229 -21.85 3.33 14.37
C LEU A 229 -22.45 4.49 15.17
N ASP A 230 -23.44 4.21 16.03
CA ASP A 230 -24.07 5.20 16.91
C ASP A 230 -23.07 5.80 17.91
N GLY A 231 -22.09 5.02 18.37
CA GLY A 231 -21.03 5.48 19.27
C GLY A 231 -19.93 6.28 18.57
N ALA A 232 -19.84 6.21 17.23
CA ALA A 232 -18.84 6.91 16.43
C ALA A 232 -19.34 8.25 15.84
N ALA A 233 -20.66 8.49 15.87
CA ALA A 233 -21.33 9.71 15.39
C ALA A 233 -21.23 10.88 16.39
#